data_AF-A0A9P5MJK5-F1
#
_entry.id   AF-A0A9P5MJK5-F1
#
_cell.length_a   1.000
_cell.length_b   1.000
_cell.length_c   1.000
_cell.angle_alpha   90.00
_cell.angle_beta   90.00
_cell.angle_gamma   90.00
#
_symmetry.space_group_name_H-M   'P 1'
#
loop_
_entity.id
_entity.type
_entity.pdbx_description
1 polymer ?
#
loop_
_entity_poly.entity_id
_entity_poly.type
_entity_poly.pdbx_seq_one_letter_code
_entity_poly.pdbx_strand_id
1 'polypeptide(L)'
;MWINGGPGAASGLGAFMELGPCSIELESTGANRTRWNPHSWNTNANVFFLDQPVGVGFSYADNGVHVYDTPEAARDVEVFVNLFFEVFEEFKARPFHLAGESHGGRYVPLFASEIYDGRTKAIKEGRTPVNLQSIMIGNGFTNPVDINPTAYDIACTPASGYAPVVDIETCVQMRHALDYFQPLLQSSCVDTLDVIECTAATNLVLNAVIGPLQPLNLNPYDIRKVTATTHTTAAISFLV
;
A
#
# COMPACT_ATOMS: atom_id res chain seq x y z
N MET A 1 -7.01 -12.68 2.68
CA MET A 1 -6.94 -11.46 3.51
C MET A 1 -6.74 -10.26 2.61
N TRP A 2 -7.39 -9.15 2.91
CA TRP A 2 -7.17 -7.86 2.27
C TRP A 2 -6.56 -6.86 3.26
N ILE A 3 -5.60 -6.05 2.78
CA ILE A 3 -4.90 -5.02 3.52
C ILE A 3 -4.83 -3.73 2.69
N ASN A 4 -5.39 -2.63 3.19
CA ASN A 4 -5.13 -1.30 2.63
C ASN A 4 -3.74 -0.78 3.06
N GLY A 5 -3.23 0.20 2.30
CA GLY A 5 -1.91 0.80 2.53
C GLY A 5 -1.90 1.94 3.55
N GLY A 6 -1.58 3.15 3.07
CA GLY A 6 -1.34 4.33 3.91
C GLY A 6 0.13 4.73 3.85
N PRO A 7 0.96 4.46 4.88
CA PRO A 7 0.75 3.53 5.98
C PRO A 7 -0.31 3.99 7.00
N GLY A 8 -0.99 3.03 7.63
CA GLY A 8 -1.97 3.31 8.69
C GLY A 8 -3.41 3.54 8.24
N ALA A 9 -3.76 3.16 7.00
CA ALA A 9 -5.13 3.23 6.52
C ALA A 9 -5.92 1.99 6.94
N ALA A 10 -7.15 2.18 7.45
CA ALA A 10 -8.01 1.07 7.83
C ALA A 10 -8.43 0.25 6.60
N SER A 11 -8.40 -1.08 6.71
CA SER A 11 -8.88 -2.00 5.68
C SER A 11 -10.40 -2.00 5.55
N GLY A 12 -11.10 -1.33 6.47
CA GLY A 12 -12.49 -0.94 6.30
C GLY A 12 -12.73 -0.09 5.04
N LEU A 13 -11.73 0.65 4.56
CA LEU A 13 -11.82 1.37 3.27
C LEU A 13 -12.06 0.38 2.12
N GLY A 14 -11.23 -0.66 2.00
CA GLY A 14 -11.42 -1.71 1.00
C GLY A 14 -12.75 -2.45 1.14
N ALA A 15 -13.19 -2.65 2.39
CA ALA A 15 -14.46 -3.30 2.67
C ALA A 15 -15.68 -2.50 2.20
N PHE A 16 -15.65 -1.17 2.31
CA PHE A 16 -16.84 -0.32 2.09
C PHE A 16 -16.74 0.65 0.90
N MET A 17 -15.58 0.77 0.26
CA MET A 17 -15.36 1.72 -0.84
C MET A 17 -14.81 1.06 -2.11
N GLU A 18 -14.35 -0.19 -2.03
CA GLU A 18 -13.66 -0.85 -3.14
C GLU A 18 -14.31 -2.20 -3.49
N LEU A 19 -13.99 -3.25 -2.74
CA LEU A 19 -14.18 -4.64 -3.16
C LEU A 19 -15.02 -5.49 -2.20
N GLY A 20 -15.41 -4.93 -1.05
CA GLY A 20 -16.31 -5.63 -0.13
C GLY A 20 -17.76 -5.67 -0.61
N PRO A 21 -18.61 -6.42 0.11
CA PRO A 21 -19.97 -6.77 -0.33
C PRO A 21 -20.93 -5.58 -0.38
N CYS A 22 -20.62 -4.51 0.33
CA CYS A 22 -21.49 -3.36 0.46
C CYS A 22 -20.65 -2.08 0.36
N SER A 23 -21.16 -1.05 -0.31
CA SER A 23 -20.62 0.30 -0.20
C SER A 23 -21.49 1.18 0.69
N ILE A 24 -20.90 2.24 1.26
CA ILE A 24 -21.64 3.24 2.04
C ILE A 24 -22.22 4.30 1.09
N GLU A 25 -23.53 4.50 1.15
CA GLU A 25 -24.21 5.58 0.45
C GLU A 25 -24.40 6.75 1.42
N LEU A 26 -23.65 7.84 1.16
CA LEU A 26 -23.76 9.08 1.92
C LEU A 26 -24.82 9.96 1.28
N GLU A 27 -26.06 9.88 1.76
CA GLU A 27 -27.10 10.84 1.37
C GLU A 27 -26.87 12.21 2.04
N SER A 28 -27.22 13.29 1.34
CA SER A 28 -27.18 14.68 1.84
C SER A 28 -28.03 14.92 3.10
N THR A 29 -28.90 13.97 3.44
CA THR A 29 -29.84 13.98 4.56
C THR A 29 -29.35 13.21 5.80
N GLY A 30 -28.17 12.56 5.72
CA GLY A 30 -27.57 11.84 6.85
C GLY A 30 -28.09 10.41 7.08
N ALA A 31 -28.89 9.87 6.16
CA ALA A 31 -29.30 8.46 6.21
C ALA A 31 -28.16 7.55 5.73
N ASN A 32 -27.42 6.95 6.66
CA ASN A 32 -26.36 5.98 6.36
C ASN A 32 -26.99 4.66 5.88
N ARG A 33 -27.04 4.43 4.57
CA ARG A 33 -27.44 3.14 3.99
C ARG A 33 -26.23 2.44 3.37
N THR A 34 -26.34 1.13 3.30
CA THR A 34 -25.40 0.31 2.53
C THR A 34 -26.04 -0.09 1.20
N ARG A 35 -25.24 -0.05 0.13
CA ARG A 35 -25.63 -0.51 -1.20
C ARG A 35 -24.86 -1.78 -1.53
N TRP A 36 -25.57 -2.82 -1.96
CA TRP A 36 -24.95 -4.07 -2.40
C TRP A 36 -23.99 -3.84 -3.57
N ASN A 37 -22.79 -4.43 -3.49
CA ASN A 37 -21.79 -4.43 -4.54
C ASN A 37 -21.87 -5.74 -5.36
N PRO A 38 -22.41 -5.73 -6.59
CA PRO A 38 -22.50 -6.93 -7.42
C PRO A 38 -21.15 -7.43 -7.93
N HIS A 39 -20.05 -6.68 -7.71
CA HIS A 39 -18.70 -7.02 -8.11
C HIS A 39 -17.78 -7.32 -6.92
N SER A 40 -18.35 -7.61 -5.75
CA SER A 40 -17.54 -7.89 -4.57
C SER A 40 -16.67 -9.13 -4.75
N TRP A 41 -15.45 -9.07 -4.23
CA TRP A 41 -14.50 -10.18 -4.25
C TRP A 41 -14.96 -11.39 -3.43
N ASN A 42 -15.93 -11.22 -2.53
CA ASN A 42 -16.49 -12.34 -1.78
C ASN A 42 -17.48 -13.21 -2.60
N THR A 43 -17.71 -12.90 -3.88
CA THR A 43 -18.58 -13.69 -4.76
C THR A 43 -18.09 -15.13 -4.92
N ASN A 44 -16.77 -15.36 -4.94
CA ASN A 44 -16.14 -16.68 -5.14
C ASN A 44 -15.03 -16.98 -4.12
N ALA A 45 -14.90 -16.18 -3.08
CA ALA A 45 -13.87 -16.32 -2.05
C ALA A 45 -14.39 -15.88 -0.69
N ASN A 46 -13.79 -16.39 0.39
CA ASN A 46 -13.96 -15.80 1.71
C ASN A 46 -12.94 -14.66 1.85
N VAL A 47 -13.42 -13.45 2.08
CA VAL A 47 -12.58 -12.26 2.24
C VAL A 47 -12.75 -11.74 3.65
N PHE A 48 -11.63 -11.51 4.32
CA PHE A 48 -11.58 -10.78 5.58
C PHE A 48 -10.59 -9.62 5.44
N PHE A 49 -10.94 -8.53 6.11
CA PHE A 49 -10.27 -7.23 6.08
C PHE A 49 -9.63 -7.03 7.44
N LEU A 50 -8.32 -6.79 7.47
CA LEU A 50 -7.59 -6.62 8.72
C LEU A 50 -7.11 -5.17 8.83
N ASP A 51 -7.56 -4.49 9.89
CA ASP A 51 -6.97 -3.21 10.28
C ASP A 51 -5.61 -3.48 10.94
N GLN A 52 -4.55 -2.96 10.34
CA GLN A 52 -3.18 -3.11 10.83
C GLN A 52 -2.33 -1.90 10.40
N PRO A 53 -1.25 -1.57 11.12
CA PRO A 53 -0.83 -2.16 12.41
C PRO A 53 -1.75 -1.74 13.57
N VAL A 54 -1.36 -2.10 14.80
CA VAL A 54 -2.04 -1.62 16.00
C VAL A 54 -2.19 -0.08 16.01
N GLY A 55 -3.36 0.41 16.38
CA GLY A 55 -3.73 1.83 16.33
C GLY A 55 -4.45 2.26 15.04
N VAL A 56 -4.56 1.37 14.05
CA VAL A 56 -5.29 1.61 12.80
C VAL A 56 -6.73 1.15 12.91
N GLY A 57 -7.67 1.98 12.45
CA GLY A 57 -9.08 1.63 12.36
C GLY A 57 -9.65 1.19 13.71
N PHE A 58 -10.12 -0.06 13.80
CA PHE A 58 -10.61 -0.64 15.06
C PHE A 58 -9.56 -1.46 15.83
N SER A 59 -8.35 -1.62 15.31
CA SER A 59 -7.27 -2.33 16.00
C SER A 59 -6.59 -1.43 17.03
N TYR A 60 -6.54 -1.87 18.28
CA TYR A 60 -5.90 -1.15 19.38
C TYR A 60 -5.15 -2.10 20.32
N ALA A 61 -4.27 -1.54 21.14
CA ALA A 61 -3.64 -2.25 22.24
C ALA A 61 -3.63 -1.39 23.50
N ASP A 62 -3.65 -2.06 24.64
CA ASP A 62 -3.46 -1.41 25.93
C ASP A 62 -1.98 -1.05 26.13
N ASN A 63 -1.72 -0.12 27.05
CA ASN A 63 -0.37 0.25 27.52
C ASN A 63 0.57 0.88 26.47
N GLY A 64 0.04 1.48 25.41
CA GLY A 64 0.83 2.29 24.47
C GLY A 64 1.77 1.46 23.58
N VAL A 65 1.37 0.24 23.22
CA VAL A 65 2.10 -0.56 22.22
C VAL A 65 2.00 0.12 20.85
N HIS A 66 3.15 0.23 20.18
CA HIS A 66 3.28 0.82 18.85
C HIS A 66 4.15 -0.07 17.97
N VAL A 67 3.86 -0.05 16.67
CA VAL A 67 4.62 -0.72 15.62
C VAL A 67 5.28 0.36 14.77
N TYR A 68 6.61 0.31 14.66
CA TYR A 68 7.38 1.38 14.02
C TYR A 68 7.82 1.03 12.60
N ASP A 69 7.89 -0.25 12.27
CA ASP A 69 8.34 -0.71 10.95
C ASP A 69 7.52 -1.89 10.41
N THR A 70 7.69 -2.16 9.12
CA THR A 70 6.98 -3.25 8.44
C THR A 70 7.38 -4.65 8.93
N PRO A 71 8.66 -4.95 9.24
CA PRO A 71 9.03 -6.20 9.88
C PRO A 71 8.31 -6.49 11.21
N GLU A 72 8.15 -5.49 12.08
CA GLU A 72 7.34 -5.62 13.29
C GLU A 72 5.88 -5.90 12.96
N ALA A 73 5.28 -5.14 12.03
CA ALA A 73 3.92 -5.40 11.56
C ALA A 73 3.75 -6.83 11.00
N ALA A 74 4.77 -7.36 10.31
CA ALA A 74 4.73 -8.70 9.72
C ALA A 74 4.63 -9.80 10.79
N ARG A 75 5.34 -9.64 11.91
CA ARG A 75 5.28 -10.58 13.03
C ARG A 75 3.90 -10.57 13.69
N ASP A 76 3.34 -9.39 13.91
CA ASP A 76 1.99 -9.26 14.47
C ASP A 76 0.93 -9.88 13.54
N VAL A 77 1.05 -9.66 12.23
CA VAL A 77 0.15 -10.25 11.22
C VAL A 77 0.32 -11.76 11.13
N GLU A 78 1.55 -12.30 11.22
CA GLU A 78 1.78 -13.75 11.28
C GLU A 78 1.04 -14.38 12.46
N VAL A 79 1.19 -13.79 13.65
CA VAL A 79 0.50 -14.24 14.86
C VAL A 79 -1.02 -14.17 14.68
N PHE A 80 -1.53 -13.03 14.18
CA PHE A 80 -2.96 -12.87 13.90
C PHE A 80 -3.49 -13.94 12.94
N VAL A 81 -2.80 -14.20 11.83
CA VAL A 81 -3.26 -15.17 10.82
C VAL A 81 -3.27 -16.58 11.39
N ASN A 82 -2.26 -16.97 12.17
CA ASN A 82 -2.27 -18.27 12.86
C ASN A 82 -3.47 -18.37 13.82
N LEU A 83 -3.69 -17.36 14.66
CA LEU A 83 -4.82 -17.33 15.60
C LEU A 83 -6.17 -17.34 14.88
N PHE A 84 -6.30 -16.60 13.77
CA PHE A 84 -7.51 -16.59 12.94
C PHE A 84 -7.85 -18.00 12.48
N PHE A 85 -6.88 -18.74 11.94
CA PHE A 85 -7.13 -20.11 11.49
C PHE A 85 -7.32 -21.10 12.65
N GLU A 86 -6.78 -20.86 13.83
CA GLU A 86 -7.08 -21.65 15.03
C GLU A 86 -8.52 -21.45 15.51
N VAL A 87 -9.03 -20.22 15.47
CA VAL A 87 -10.41 -19.89 15.87
C VAL A 87 -11.43 -20.35 14.82
N PHE A 88 -11.14 -20.13 13.53
CA PHE A 88 -12.01 -20.48 12.41
C PHE A 88 -11.51 -21.73 11.68
N GLU A 89 -11.63 -22.88 12.36
CA GLU A 89 -11.07 -24.15 11.90
C GLU A 89 -11.60 -24.60 10.52
N GLU A 90 -12.81 -24.19 10.14
CA GLU A 90 -13.44 -24.46 8.85
C GLU A 90 -12.66 -23.88 7.65
N PHE A 91 -11.73 -22.96 7.90
CA PHE A 91 -10.88 -22.37 6.88
C PHE A 91 -9.46 -22.94 6.84
N LYS A 92 -9.01 -23.74 7.84
CA LYS A 92 -7.61 -24.22 7.96
C LYS A 92 -7.06 -24.90 6.69
N ALA A 93 -7.87 -25.71 6.03
CA ALA A 93 -7.46 -26.45 4.84
C ALA A 93 -7.54 -25.63 3.54
N ARG A 94 -8.14 -24.44 3.56
CA ARG A 94 -8.38 -23.65 2.34
C ARG A 94 -7.10 -22.97 1.87
N PRO A 95 -6.91 -22.80 0.56
CA PRO A 95 -5.92 -21.88 0.01
C PRO A 95 -6.04 -20.49 0.66
N PHE A 96 -4.93 -20.00 1.20
CA PHE A 96 -4.84 -18.68 1.76
C PHE A 96 -4.10 -17.74 0.81
N HIS A 97 -4.69 -16.58 0.54
CA HIS A 97 -4.14 -15.56 -0.34
C HIS A 97 -4.07 -14.24 0.41
N LEU A 98 -2.94 -13.55 0.27
CA LEU A 98 -2.73 -12.20 0.80
C LEU A 98 -2.89 -11.20 -0.34
N ALA A 99 -3.70 -10.18 -0.13
CA ALA A 99 -3.90 -9.11 -1.09
C ALA A 99 -3.77 -7.76 -0.41
N GLY A 100 -3.22 -6.78 -1.12
CA GLY A 100 -3.22 -5.41 -0.64
C GLY A 100 -2.87 -4.40 -1.72
N GLU A 101 -2.96 -3.14 -1.36
CA GLU A 101 -2.77 -2.03 -2.29
C GLU A 101 -1.91 -0.89 -1.72
N SER A 102 -1.39 -0.02 -2.60
CA SER A 102 -0.60 1.15 -2.19
C SER A 102 0.60 0.71 -1.32
N HIS A 103 0.75 1.21 -0.10
CA HIS A 103 1.78 0.76 0.85
C HIS A 103 1.67 -0.75 1.20
N GLY A 104 0.56 -1.41 0.85
CA GLY A 104 0.43 -2.86 0.76
C GLY A 104 1.51 -3.53 -0.10
N GLY A 105 2.14 -2.80 -1.04
CA GLY A 105 3.33 -3.25 -1.77
C GLY A 105 4.57 -3.45 -0.89
N ARG A 106 4.68 -2.76 0.25
CA ARG A 106 5.69 -2.99 1.29
C ARG A 106 5.24 -4.08 2.26
N TYR A 107 3.96 -4.08 2.64
CA TYR A 107 3.40 -5.00 3.64
C TYR A 107 3.32 -6.44 3.13
N VAL A 108 2.62 -6.67 2.02
CA VAL A 108 2.21 -8.00 1.57
C VAL A 108 3.40 -8.94 1.35
N PRO A 109 4.52 -8.52 0.72
CA PRO A 109 5.69 -9.39 0.59
C PRO A 109 6.31 -9.78 1.94
N LEU A 110 6.42 -8.84 2.88
CA LEU A 110 7.00 -9.10 4.20
C LEU A 110 6.08 -9.98 5.04
N PHE A 111 4.77 -9.75 5.01
CA PHE A 111 3.79 -10.58 5.72
C PHE A 111 3.79 -12.01 5.18
N ALA A 112 3.88 -12.15 3.85
CA ALA A 112 3.96 -13.44 3.20
C ALA A 112 5.23 -14.19 3.58
N SER A 113 6.38 -13.51 3.64
CA SER A 113 7.65 -14.10 4.10
C SER A 113 7.54 -14.59 5.52
N GLU A 114 7.07 -13.75 6.45
CA GLU A 114 6.97 -14.11 7.88
C GLU A 114 6.04 -15.31 8.09
N ILE A 115 4.88 -15.34 7.41
CA ILE A 115 3.93 -16.47 7.45
C ILE A 115 4.55 -17.74 6.86
N TYR A 116 5.25 -17.62 5.73
CA TYR A 116 5.88 -18.76 5.06
C TYR A 116 7.01 -19.36 5.91
N ASP A 117 7.88 -18.52 6.46
CA ASP A 117 9.00 -18.93 7.29
C ASP A 117 8.54 -19.47 8.66
N GLY A 118 7.46 -18.89 9.21
CA GLY A 118 6.77 -19.33 10.42
C GLY A 118 6.23 -20.77 10.36
N ARG A 119 6.04 -21.33 9.16
CA ARG A 119 5.63 -22.73 8.95
C ARG A 119 6.48 -23.73 9.73
N THR A 120 7.80 -23.57 9.72
CA THR A 120 8.71 -24.52 10.40
C THR A 120 8.47 -24.52 11.90
N LYS A 121 8.23 -23.34 12.48
CA LYS A 121 7.89 -23.18 13.90
C LYS A 121 6.54 -23.81 14.21
N ALA A 122 5.51 -23.55 13.38
CA ALA A 122 4.18 -24.14 13.54
C ALA A 122 4.23 -25.68 13.55
N ILE A 123 4.96 -26.31 12.61
CA ILE A 123 5.12 -27.77 12.55
C ILE A 123 5.79 -28.31 13.83
N LYS A 124 6.87 -27.66 14.31
CA LYS A 124 7.56 -28.07 15.54
C LYS A 124 6.68 -28.00 16.78
N GLU A 125 5.74 -27.07 16.81
CA GLU A 125 4.77 -26.88 17.89
C GLU A 125 3.51 -27.76 17.72
N GLY A 126 3.46 -28.61 16.69
CA GLY A 126 2.30 -29.47 16.41
C GLY A 126 1.09 -28.73 15.84
N ARG A 127 1.27 -27.48 15.39
CA ARG A 127 0.23 -26.66 14.76
C ARG A 127 0.19 -26.92 13.25
N THR A 128 -1.00 -26.83 12.66
CA THR A 128 -1.16 -26.92 11.20
C THR A 128 -0.73 -25.58 10.59
N PRO A 129 0.28 -25.55 9.71
CA PRO A 129 0.72 -24.30 9.10
C PRO A 129 -0.34 -23.69 8.20
N VAL A 130 -0.31 -22.36 8.11
CA VAL A 130 -1.14 -21.60 7.17
C VAL A 130 -0.82 -22.02 5.73
N ASN A 131 -1.87 -22.35 4.97
CA ASN A 131 -1.74 -22.77 3.58
C ASN A 131 -1.62 -21.56 2.62
N LEU A 132 -0.56 -20.75 2.77
CA LEU A 132 -0.31 -19.59 1.91
C LEU A 132 0.01 -20.05 0.48
N GLN A 133 -0.79 -19.60 -0.49
CA GLN A 133 -0.73 -20.03 -1.89
C GLN A 133 -0.30 -18.92 -2.84
N SER A 134 -0.71 -17.67 -2.59
CA SER A 134 -0.25 -16.55 -3.40
C SER A 134 -0.38 -15.22 -2.67
N ILE A 135 0.25 -14.21 -3.28
CA ILE A 135 0.08 -12.81 -2.95
C ILE A 135 -0.45 -12.02 -4.16
N MET A 136 -1.17 -10.93 -3.91
CA MET A 136 -1.67 -10.00 -4.91
C MET A 136 -1.40 -8.56 -4.46
N ILE A 137 -0.84 -7.73 -5.33
CA ILE A 137 -0.48 -6.35 -5.01
C ILE A 137 -1.08 -5.44 -6.09
N GLY A 138 -2.06 -4.62 -5.72
CA GLY A 138 -2.68 -3.62 -6.59
C GLY A 138 -2.02 -2.25 -6.42
N ASN A 139 -1.55 -1.63 -7.50
CA ASN A 139 -0.98 -0.28 -7.47
C ASN A 139 0.02 -0.06 -6.31
N GLY A 140 0.88 -1.05 -6.05
CA GLY A 140 1.69 -1.13 -4.84
C GLY A 140 3.00 -0.34 -4.91
N PHE A 141 3.38 0.24 -3.77
CA PHE A 141 4.70 0.84 -3.56
C PHE A 141 5.69 -0.24 -3.08
N THR A 142 6.31 -0.97 -4.02
CA THR A 142 7.16 -2.13 -3.68
C THR A 142 8.64 -1.79 -3.64
N ASN A 143 9.16 -1.11 -4.67
CA ASN A 143 10.56 -0.67 -4.72
C ASN A 143 10.63 0.85 -4.94
N PRO A 144 10.93 1.64 -3.89
CA PRO A 144 11.05 3.09 -4.00
C PRO A 144 12.08 3.55 -5.04
N VAL A 145 13.16 2.78 -5.21
CA VAL A 145 14.26 3.13 -6.12
C VAL A 145 13.81 3.12 -7.58
N ASP A 146 12.98 2.14 -7.94
CA ASP A 146 12.42 2.04 -9.28
C ASP A 146 11.17 2.92 -9.44
N ILE A 147 10.32 2.99 -8.41
CA ILE A 147 9.01 3.64 -8.51
C ILE A 147 9.13 5.16 -8.51
N ASN A 148 9.93 5.76 -7.62
CA ASN A 148 9.97 7.22 -7.48
C ASN A 148 10.31 7.95 -8.81
N PRO A 149 11.31 7.50 -9.60
CA PRO A 149 11.60 8.10 -10.89
C PRO A 149 10.46 8.01 -11.92
N THR A 150 9.58 7.00 -11.84
CA THR A 150 8.52 6.77 -12.86
C THR A 150 7.45 7.84 -12.90
N ALA A 151 7.38 8.72 -11.90
CA ALA A 151 6.54 9.91 -11.96
C ALA A 151 6.88 10.78 -13.19
N TYR A 152 8.14 10.79 -13.63
CA TYR A 152 8.53 11.38 -14.91
C TYR A 152 7.81 10.71 -16.09
N ASP A 153 7.83 9.37 -16.18
CA ASP A 153 7.19 8.66 -17.29
C ASP A 153 5.69 8.92 -17.33
N ILE A 154 5.04 8.95 -16.16
CA ILE A 154 3.61 9.22 -16.02
C ILE A 154 3.27 10.66 -16.44
N ALA A 155 4.12 11.64 -16.10
CA ALA A 155 3.85 13.05 -16.35
C ALA A 155 4.26 13.54 -17.73
N CYS A 156 5.35 12.98 -18.29
CA CYS A 156 6.05 13.51 -19.46
C CYS A 156 5.97 12.61 -20.69
N THR A 157 5.44 11.39 -20.56
CA THR A 157 5.35 10.44 -21.68
C THR A 157 3.94 9.83 -21.77
N PRO A 158 3.62 9.15 -22.89
CA PRO A 158 2.37 8.39 -23.02
C PRO A 158 2.25 7.16 -22.11
N ALA A 159 3.20 6.89 -21.20
CA ALA A 159 3.18 5.71 -20.32
C ALA A 159 1.95 5.65 -19.40
N SER A 160 1.37 6.80 -19.05
CA SER A 160 0.11 6.88 -18.30
C SER A 160 -1.13 6.53 -19.14
N GLY A 161 -0.99 6.39 -20.46
CA GLY A 161 -2.08 6.28 -21.42
C GLY A 161 -2.70 7.62 -21.83
N TYR A 162 -2.17 8.75 -21.34
CA TYR A 162 -2.64 10.09 -21.62
C TYR A 162 -1.52 10.97 -22.18
N ALA A 163 -1.90 12.14 -22.71
CA ALA A 163 -0.91 13.15 -23.10
C ALA A 163 -0.14 13.65 -21.87
N PRO A 164 1.11 14.13 -22.04
CA PRO A 164 1.87 14.76 -20.98
C PRO A 164 1.07 15.85 -20.26
N VAL A 165 1.19 15.89 -18.93
CA VAL A 165 0.41 16.81 -18.07
C VAL A 165 1.19 18.07 -17.67
N VAL A 166 2.47 18.12 -17.99
CA VAL A 166 3.35 19.29 -17.83
C VAL A 166 3.93 19.68 -19.20
N ASP A 167 4.48 20.89 -19.31
CA ASP A 167 5.15 21.34 -20.52
C ASP A 167 6.51 20.65 -20.73
N ILE A 168 7.02 20.77 -21.96
CA ILE A 168 8.27 20.13 -22.38
C ILE A 168 9.50 20.64 -21.61
N GLU A 169 9.49 21.92 -21.19
CA GLU A 169 10.60 22.51 -20.44
C GLU A 169 10.70 21.85 -19.06
N THR A 170 9.57 21.71 -18.38
CA THR A 170 9.43 20.99 -17.11
C THR A 170 9.92 19.55 -17.26
N CYS A 171 9.53 18.85 -18.34
CA CYS A 171 10.00 17.49 -18.59
C CYS A 171 11.51 17.40 -18.77
N VAL A 172 12.13 18.34 -19.49
CA VAL A 172 13.60 18.37 -19.65
C VAL A 172 14.29 18.57 -18.28
N GLN A 173 13.76 19.47 -17.44
CA GLN A 173 14.29 19.69 -16.10
C GLN A 173 14.18 18.44 -15.21
N MET A 174 13.03 17.75 -15.23
CA MET A 174 12.82 16.50 -14.50
C MET A 174 13.82 15.42 -14.94
N ARG A 175 14.02 15.25 -16.25
CA ARG A 175 14.96 14.24 -16.79
C ARG A 175 16.40 14.52 -16.37
N HIS A 176 16.84 15.78 -16.47
CA HIS A 176 18.18 16.18 -16.04
C HIS A 176 18.40 15.95 -14.54
N ALA A 177 17.39 16.23 -13.71
CA ALA A 177 17.47 15.95 -12.28
C ALA A 177 17.58 14.45 -11.99
N LEU A 178 16.81 13.62 -12.69
CA LEU A 178 16.88 12.16 -12.55
C LEU A 178 18.24 11.58 -12.94
N ASP A 179 18.87 12.11 -13.98
CA ASP A 179 20.22 11.67 -14.40
C ASP A 179 21.25 11.82 -13.26
N TYR A 180 21.05 12.79 -12.37
CA TYR A 180 21.93 13.03 -11.23
C TYR A 180 21.49 12.30 -9.95
N PHE A 181 20.19 12.34 -9.61
CA PHE A 181 19.72 11.81 -8.32
C PHE A 181 19.41 10.31 -8.31
N GLN A 182 19.07 9.70 -9.46
CA GLN A 182 18.75 8.28 -9.51
C GLN A 182 19.95 7.37 -9.17
N PRO A 183 21.19 7.64 -9.65
CA PRO A 183 22.36 6.88 -9.21
C PRO A 183 22.61 6.99 -7.71
N LEU A 184 22.39 8.17 -7.13
CA LEU A 184 22.52 8.40 -5.68
C LEU A 184 21.49 7.60 -4.89
N LEU A 185 20.26 7.51 -5.40
CA LEU A 185 19.20 6.71 -4.81
C LEU A 185 19.58 5.22 -4.76
N GLN A 186 20.09 4.68 -5.87
CA GLN A 186 20.57 3.30 -5.94
C GLN A 186 21.73 3.06 -4.95
N SER A 187 22.77 3.88 -5.00
CA SER A 187 23.96 3.66 -4.19
C SER A 187 23.67 3.76 -2.69
N SER A 188 22.86 4.74 -2.28
CA SER A 188 22.58 4.99 -0.86
C SER A 188 21.50 4.06 -0.28
N CYS A 189 20.43 3.75 -1.02
CA CYS A 189 19.30 2.97 -0.52
C CYS A 189 19.42 1.46 -0.75
N VAL A 190 20.33 1.00 -1.62
CA VAL A 190 20.44 -0.43 -1.96
C VAL A 190 21.85 -0.94 -1.74
N ASP A 191 22.84 -0.25 -2.31
CA ASP A 191 24.21 -0.77 -2.32
C ASP A 191 24.89 -0.62 -0.95
N THR A 192 24.70 0.51 -0.27
CA THR A 192 25.29 0.78 1.06
C THR A 192 24.29 0.74 2.21
N LEU A 193 23.01 0.99 1.96
CA LEU A 193 21.94 1.11 2.97
C LEU A 193 22.23 2.20 4.02
N ASP A 194 22.80 3.32 3.60
CA ASP A 194 22.93 4.50 4.46
C ASP A 194 21.59 5.22 4.56
N VAL A 195 20.96 5.16 5.73
CA VAL A 195 19.62 5.72 5.96
C VAL A 195 19.57 7.23 5.74
N ILE A 196 20.64 7.96 6.10
CA ILE A 196 20.67 9.42 5.99
C ILE A 196 20.80 9.82 4.53
N GLU A 197 21.75 9.23 3.82
CA GLU A 197 21.96 9.50 2.39
C GLU A 197 20.75 9.02 1.57
N CYS A 198 20.19 7.86 1.89
CA CYS A 198 19.01 7.32 1.23
C CYS A 198 17.79 8.25 1.39
N THR A 199 17.57 8.78 2.60
CA THR A 199 16.49 9.73 2.86
C THR A 199 16.70 11.03 2.07
N ALA A 200 17.92 11.55 2.03
CA ALA A 200 18.25 12.75 1.27
C ALA A 200 18.05 12.53 -0.24
N ALA A 201 18.58 11.43 -0.80
CA ALA A 201 18.45 11.08 -2.21
C ALA A 201 16.97 10.88 -2.60
N THR A 202 16.20 10.19 -1.77
CA THR A 202 14.75 10.00 -1.96
C THR A 202 14.02 11.34 -2.06
N ASN A 203 14.27 12.26 -1.12
CA ASN A 203 13.67 13.58 -1.14
C ASN A 203 14.07 14.41 -2.37
N LEU A 204 15.32 14.32 -2.82
CA LEU A 204 15.78 15.02 -4.02
C LEU A 204 15.06 14.52 -5.28
N VAL A 205 14.93 13.19 -5.43
CA VAL A 205 14.19 12.58 -6.54
C VAL A 205 12.73 13.01 -6.51
N LEU A 206 12.05 12.86 -5.37
CA LEU A 206 10.63 13.20 -5.23
C LEU A 206 10.37 14.70 -5.48
N ASN A 207 11.21 15.59 -4.96
CA ASN A 207 11.08 17.03 -5.23
C ASN A 207 11.22 17.35 -6.72
N ALA A 208 12.14 16.66 -7.40
CA ALA A 208 12.35 16.86 -8.84
C ALA A 208 11.16 16.39 -9.68
N VAL A 209 10.54 15.25 -9.35
CA VAL A 209 9.51 14.64 -10.21
C VAL A 209 8.07 14.85 -9.75
N ILE A 210 7.83 15.07 -8.46
CA ILE A 210 6.49 15.33 -7.92
C ILE A 210 6.25 16.82 -7.71
N GLY A 211 7.28 17.59 -7.33
CA GLY A 211 7.18 19.03 -7.12
C GLY A 211 6.48 19.79 -8.25
N PRO A 212 6.86 19.57 -9.53
CA PRO A 212 6.20 20.23 -10.67
C PRO A 212 4.72 19.86 -10.86
N LEU A 213 4.24 18.76 -10.30
CA LEU A 213 2.86 18.30 -10.44
C LEU A 213 1.92 18.94 -9.40
N GLN A 214 2.46 19.42 -8.28
CA GLN A 214 1.65 19.98 -7.18
C GLN A 214 0.76 21.15 -7.61
N PRO A 215 1.23 22.14 -8.41
CA PRO A 215 0.40 23.28 -8.81
C PRO A 215 -0.76 22.91 -9.73
N LEU A 216 -0.70 21.74 -10.38
CA LEU A 216 -1.74 21.27 -11.30
C LEU A 216 -3.00 20.78 -10.57
N ASN A 217 -2.92 20.56 -9.24
CA ASN A 217 -4.01 20.02 -8.42
C ASN A 217 -4.60 18.72 -9.02
N LEU A 218 -3.76 17.89 -9.63
CA LEU A 218 -4.18 16.58 -10.12
C LEU A 218 -4.48 15.65 -8.95
N ASN A 219 -5.42 14.74 -9.13
CA ASN A 219 -5.67 13.67 -8.18
C ASN A 219 -4.54 12.63 -8.29
N PRO A 220 -3.75 12.40 -7.23
CA PRO A 220 -2.63 11.46 -7.28
C PRO A 220 -3.07 9.99 -7.44
N TYR A 221 -4.35 9.69 -7.19
CA TYR A 221 -4.94 8.37 -7.42
C TYR A 221 -5.56 8.22 -8.81
N ASP A 222 -5.79 9.33 -9.54
CA ASP A 222 -6.40 9.32 -10.87
C ASP A 222 -6.02 10.59 -11.65
N ILE A 223 -4.96 10.50 -12.47
CA ILE A 223 -4.37 11.64 -13.21
C ILE A 223 -5.37 12.36 -14.14
N ARG A 224 -6.50 11.73 -14.47
CA ARG A 224 -7.56 12.34 -15.30
C ARG A 224 -8.41 13.35 -14.54
N LYS A 225 -8.31 13.37 -13.21
CA LYS A 225 -9.15 14.18 -12.32
C LYS A 225 -8.33 15.26 -11.64
N VAL A 226 -9.00 16.34 -11.31
CA VAL A 226 -8.48 17.40 -10.43
C VAL A 226 -9.09 17.25 -9.03
N THR A 227 -8.33 17.58 -7.99
CA THR A 227 -8.81 17.55 -6.61
C THR A 227 -9.58 18.83 -6.29
N ALA A 228 -10.70 18.70 -5.55
CA ALA A 228 -11.54 19.82 -5.17
C ALA A 228 -10.98 20.64 -3.98
N THR A 229 -9.88 20.19 -3.37
CA THR A 229 -9.30 20.76 -2.14
C THR A 229 -7.77 20.74 -2.21
N THR A 230 -7.13 21.82 -1.73
CA THR A 230 -5.67 22.06 -1.64
C THR A 230 -4.93 21.13 -0.66
N HIS A 231 -5.34 19.86 -0.54
CA HIS A 231 -4.69 18.83 0.28
C HIS A 231 -3.69 17.99 -0.53
N THR A 232 -3.14 18.55 -1.62
CA THR A 232 -2.14 17.91 -2.48
C THR A 232 -0.91 17.43 -1.70
N THR A 233 -0.56 18.07 -0.59
CA THR A 233 0.55 17.65 0.28
C THR A 233 0.32 16.30 0.95
N ALA A 234 -0.87 15.99 1.47
CA ALA A 234 -1.10 14.75 2.23
C ALA A 234 -1.10 13.51 1.34
N ALA A 235 -1.63 13.61 0.11
CA ALA A 235 -1.73 12.48 -0.79
C ALA A 235 -0.40 12.12 -1.48
N ILE A 236 0.52 13.09 -1.61
CA ILE A 236 1.90 12.85 -2.03
C ILE A 236 2.75 12.32 -0.86
N SER A 237 2.46 12.70 0.39
CA SER A 237 3.13 12.13 1.56
C SER A 237 2.89 10.63 1.75
N PHE A 238 1.86 10.05 1.12
CA PHE A 238 1.62 8.59 1.11
C PHE A 238 2.42 7.84 0.02
N LEU A 239 3.14 8.56 -0.84
CA LEU A 239 4.09 7.99 -1.81
C LEU A 239 5.54 7.97 -1.26
N VAL A 240 5.77 8.47 -0.04
CA VAL A 240 7.08 8.52 0.64
C VAL A 240 7.15 7.50 1.77
#